data_AF-A0A535C9X1-F1
#
_entry.id   AF-A0A535C9X1-F1
#
_cell.length_a   1.000
_cell.length_b   1.000
_cell.length_c   1.000
_cell.angle_alpha   90.00
_cell.angle_beta   90.00
_cell.angle_gamma   90.00
#
_symmetry.space_group_name_H-M   'P 1'
#
loop_
_entity.id
_entity.type
_entity.pdbx_description
1 polymer ?
#
loop_
_entity_poly.entity_id
_entity_poly.type
_entity_poly.pdbx_seq_one_letter_code
_entity_poly.pdbx_strand_id
1 'polypeptide(L)' 'MRSRAGSHATGRRGVPPNVRLPPFQSLVDAHAAELHRFLVASVGPTDAEDCLQETLLSALRAYPRLRDASHV' A
#
# COMPACT_ATOMS: atom_id res chain seq x y z
N MET A 1 -2.23 14.69 -35.05
CA MET A 1 -1.37 13.51 -34.83
C MET A 1 -1.89 12.76 -33.60
N ARG A 2 -2.31 11.49 -33.77
CA ARG A 2 -2.38 10.32 -32.84
C ARG A 2 -2.89 10.59 -31.39
N SER A 3 -4.11 10.20 -30.98
CA SER A 3 -4.64 8.84 -30.69
C SER A 3 -3.99 8.14 -29.48
N ARG A 4 -4.71 7.98 -28.35
CA ARG A 4 -5.39 6.73 -27.94
C ARG A 4 -6.13 6.83 -26.59
N ALA A 5 -7.18 6.04 -26.50
CA ALA A 5 -8.15 5.90 -25.42
C ALA A 5 -7.69 4.98 -24.27
N GLY A 6 -8.43 5.08 -23.16
CA GLY A 6 -8.51 4.14 -22.04
C GLY A 6 -9.25 4.86 -20.90
N SER A 7 -10.57 5.00 -20.87
CA SER A 7 -11.61 3.95 -20.96
C SER A 7 -11.35 2.76 -20.04
N HIS A 8 -11.38 3.02 -18.73
CA HIS A 8 -12.00 2.08 -17.81
C HIS A 8 -13.08 2.81 -17.00
N ALA A 9 -14.30 2.70 -17.52
CA ALA A 9 -15.50 2.78 -16.71
C ALA A 9 -15.42 1.76 -15.57
N THR A 10 -16.00 2.05 -14.40
CA THR A 10 -17.21 1.38 -13.90
C THR A 10 -17.56 2.00 -12.54
N GLY A 11 -18.78 2.51 -12.42
CA GLY A 11 -19.34 2.89 -11.13
C GLY A 11 -19.54 1.68 -10.23
N ARG A 12 -19.06 1.79 -8.99
CA ARG A 12 -19.63 1.11 -7.82
C ARG A 12 -19.62 2.10 -6.67
N ARG A 13 -20.55 3.06 -6.67
CA ARG A 13 -20.62 4.09 -5.63
C ARG A 13 -21.64 3.68 -4.58
N GLY A 14 -21.12 3.23 -3.45
CA GLY A 14 -21.90 2.91 -2.26
C GLY A 14 -21.12 2.09 -1.22
N VAL A 15 -19.86 2.45 -0.93
CA VAL A 15 -19.20 1.96 0.30
C VAL A 15 -19.63 2.90 1.44
N PRO A 16 -20.29 2.40 2.49
CA PRO A 16 -20.69 3.22 3.65
C PRO A 16 -19.46 3.81 4.36
N PRO A 17 -19.61 4.88 5.17
CA PRO A 17 -18.47 5.52 5.80
C PRO A 17 -17.98 4.67 6.99
N ASN A 18 -17.20 3.64 6.71
CA ASN A 18 -16.17 3.21 7.65
C ASN A 18 -14.88 3.97 7.29
N VAL A 19 -14.05 4.26 8.29
CA VAL A 19 -12.85 5.13 8.23
C VAL A 19 -12.26 5.25 6.81
N ARG A 20 -12.32 6.46 6.22
CA ARG A 20 -11.68 6.70 4.92
C ARG A 20 -10.17 6.66 5.10
N LEU A 21 -9.60 5.47 4.92
CA LEU A 21 -8.16 5.27 4.92
C LEU A 21 -7.51 6.19 3.88
N PRO A 22 -6.36 6.81 4.18
CA PRO A 22 -5.63 7.58 3.18
C PRO A 22 -5.20 6.67 2.02
N PRO A 23 -4.85 7.20 0.83
CA PRO A 23 -4.25 6.39 -0.21
C PRO A 23 -3.06 5.59 0.35
N PHE A 24 -2.95 4.31 0.01
CA PHE A 24 -1.86 3.47 0.53
C PHE A 24 -0.47 4.06 0.23
N GLN A 25 -0.34 4.77 -0.89
CA GLN A 25 0.88 5.50 -1.26
C GLN A 25 1.36 6.47 -0.16
N SER A 26 0.46 7.12 0.58
CA SER A 26 0.84 8.02 1.67
C SER A 26 1.59 7.30 2.80
N LEU A 27 1.31 6.01 3.03
CA LEU A 27 2.06 5.20 4.00
C LEU A 27 3.41 4.76 3.44
N VAL A 28 3.47 4.44 2.15
CA VAL A 28 4.73 4.10 1.46
C VAL A 28 5.68 5.29 1.53
N ASP A 29 5.21 6.48 1.17
CA ASP A 29 6.02 7.71 1.18
C ASP A 29 6.53 8.03 2.59
N ALA A 30 5.72 7.77 3.62
CA ALA A 30 6.09 8.04 5.01
C ALA A 30 7.06 7.01 5.60
N HIS A 31 6.93 5.72 5.26
CA HIS A 31 7.55 4.64 6.03
C HIS A 31 8.45 3.68 5.24
N ALA A 32 8.44 3.69 3.90
CA ALA A 32 9.19 2.70 3.12
C ALA A 32 10.69 2.70 3.43
N ALA A 33 11.29 3.88 3.58
CA ALA A 33 12.71 3.99 3.91
C ALA A 33 13.05 3.47 5.32
N GLU A 34 12.13 3.65 6.29
CA GLU A 34 12.30 3.13 7.64
C GLU A 34 12.16 1.60 7.67
N LEU A 35 11.13 1.07 7.00
CA LEU A 35 10.92 -0.37 6.85
C LEU A 35 12.10 -1.03 6.12
N HIS A 36 12.62 -0.41 5.06
CA HIS A 36 13.80 -0.90 4.36
C HIS A 36 15.01 -1.00 5.30
N ARG A 37 15.30 0.05 6.09
CA ARG A 37 16.41 0.02 7.06
C ARG A 37 16.22 -1.08 8.11
N PHE A 38 15.00 -1.24 8.61
CA PHE A 38 14.65 -2.32 9.54
C PHE A 38 14.89 -3.70 8.91
N LEU A 39 14.47 -3.89 7.66
CA LEU A 39 14.65 -5.16 6.94
C LEU A 39 16.13 -5.43 6.62
N VAL A 40 16.91 -4.44 6.21
CA VAL A 40 18.37 -4.59 6.04
C VAL A 40 19.02 -5.07 7.34
N ALA A 41 18.62 -4.52 8.49
CA ALA A 41 19.12 -4.96 9.79
C ALA A 41 18.62 -6.36 10.20
N SER A 42 17.47 -6.79 9.70
CA SER A 42 16.81 -8.04 10.11
C SER A 42 17.18 -9.24 9.24
N VAL A 43 17.20 -9.05 7.91
CA VAL A 43 17.43 -10.13 6.92
C VAL A 43 18.68 -9.90 6.09
N GLY A 44 19.41 -8.81 6.31
CA GLY A 44 20.58 -8.44 5.52
C GLY A 44 20.23 -7.67 4.24
N PRO A 45 21.21 -6.98 3.63
CA PRO A 45 20.97 -6.09 2.50
C PRO A 45 20.56 -6.80 1.21
N THR A 46 20.90 -8.08 1.06
CA THR A 46 20.59 -8.86 -0.14
C THR A 46 19.09 -9.16 -0.25
N ASP A 47 18.47 -9.57 0.86
CA ASP A 47 17.07 -10.03 0.85
C ASP A 47 16.07 -8.93 1.26
N ALA A 48 16.57 -7.78 1.74
CA ALA A 48 15.73 -6.71 2.30
C ALA A 48 14.76 -6.08 1.29
N GLU A 49 15.19 -5.87 0.05
CA GLU A 49 14.35 -5.26 -0.99
C GLU A 49 13.18 -6.17 -1.38
N ASP A 50 13.45 -7.47 -1.59
CA ASP A 50 12.41 -8.46 -1.88
C ASP A 50 11.44 -8.62 -0.69
N CYS A 51 11.98 -8.66 0.53
CA CYS A 51 11.16 -8.68 1.74
C CYS A 51 10.28 -7.43 1.87
N LEU A 52 10.80 -6.25 1.51
CA LEU A 52 10.05 -4.99 1.54
C LEU A 52 8.90 -5.03 0.53
N GLN A 53 9.17 -5.48 -0.69
CA GLN A 53 8.16 -5.62 -1.74
C GLN A 53 7.02 -6.53 -1.29
N GLU A 54 7.32 -7.73 -0.78
CA GLU A 54 6.30 -8.67 -0.30
C GLU A 54 5.50 -8.13 0.89
N THR A 55 6.16 -7.40 1.79
CA THR A 55 5.51 -6.75 2.93
C THR A 55 4.52 -5.69 2.46
N LEU A 56 4.93 -4.80 1.55
CA LEU A 56 4.09 -3.73 1.01
C LEU A 56 2.92 -4.31 0.19
N LEU A 57 3.15 -5.36 -0.62
CA LEU A 57 2.09 -6.04 -1.36
C LEU A 57 1.08 -6.71 -0.42
N SER A 58 1.55 -7.36 0.64
CA SER A 58 0.71 -7.97 1.66
C SER A 58 -0.14 -6.94 2.38
N ALA A 59 0.47 -5.82 2.79
CA ALA A 59 -0.23 -4.70 3.41
C ALA A 59 -1.27 -4.08 2.47
N LEU A 60 -0.92 -3.80 1.21
CA LEU A 60 -1.83 -3.24 0.21
C LEU A 60 -3.06 -4.13 -0.02
N ARG A 61 -2.88 -5.45 -0.06
CA ARG A 61 -3.98 -6.42 -0.21
C ARG A 61 -4.92 -6.45 1.00
N ALA A 62 -4.39 -6.18 2.19
CA ALA A 62 -5.17 -6.12 3.43
C ALA A 62 -5.84 -4.76 3.66
N TYR A 63 -5.24 -3.69 3.14
CA TYR A 63 -5.58 -2.30 3.44
C TYR A 63 -7.07 -1.95 3.27
N PRO A 64 -7.78 -2.34 2.18
CA PRO A 64 -9.19 -2.02 2.03
C PRO A 64 -10.12 -2.64 3.09
N ARG A 65 -9.64 -3.64 3.83
CA ARG A 65 -10.38 -4.33 4.88
C ARG A 65 -10.01 -3.87 6.28
N LEU A 66 -9.12 -2.89 6.43
CA LEU A 66 -8.72 -2.36 7.73
C LEU A 66 -9.92 -1.66 8.37
N ARG A 67 -10.38 -2.19 9.51
CA ARG A 67 -11.63 -1.74 10.17
C ARG A 67 -11.39 -0.69 11.25
N ASP A 68 -10.17 -0.63 11.78
CA ASP A 68 -9.75 0.40 12.72
C ASP A 68 -8.22 0.53 12.68
N ALA A 69 -7.70 1.75 12.76
CA ALA A 69 -6.26 2.01 12.86
C ALA A 69 -5.82 2.19 14.33
N SER A 70 -6.74 2.04 15.28
CA SER A 70 -6.43 2.00 16.71
C SER A 70 -5.67 0.71 17.05
N HIS A 71 -4.34 0.80 17.11
CA HIS A 71 -3.57 -0.12 17.94
C HIS A 71 -3.73 0.34 19.39
N VAL A 72 -4.40 -0.48 20.22
CA VAL A 72 -4.30 -0.39 21.69
C VAL A 72 -3.04 -1.10 22.17
#